data_AF-A0A658NNN3-F1
#
_entry.id   AF-A0A658NNN3-F1
#
_cell.length_a   1.000
_cell.length_b   1.000
_cell.length_c   1.000
_cell.angle_alpha   90.00
_cell.angle_beta   90.00
_cell.angle_gamma   90.00
#
_symmetry.space_group_name_H-M   'P 1'
#
loop_
_entity.id
_entity.type
_entity.pdbx_description
1 polymer ?
#
loop_
_entity_poly.entity_id
_entity_poly.type
_entity_poly.pdbx_seq_one_letter_code
_entity_poly.pdbx_strand_id
1 'polypeptide(L)'
;GCGHDVITKQIVTAFFELGIEPRRVAKFSGIGCSSKTPAYFLNRAWGFNAVHGRMPSVATGALLANPELIGIGVSGDGDTASIGI
;
A
#
# COMPACT_ATOMS: atom_id res chain seq x y z
N GLY A 1 -7.34 -18.49 0.62
CA GLY A 1 -6.22 -19.45 0.48
C GLY A 1 -5.12 -18.92 -0.42
N CYS A 2 -5.13 -17.62 -0.72
CA CYS A 2 -4.09 -16.96 -1.48
C CYS A 2 -3.03 -16.44 -0.50
N GLY A 3 -1.75 -16.42 -0.89
CA GLY A 3 -0.67 -15.89 -0.03
C GLY A 3 -0.86 -14.41 0.37
N HIS A 4 -1.54 -13.62 -0.46
CA HIS A 4 -1.88 -12.22 -0.16
C HIS A 4 -2.73 -12.07 1.11
N ASP A 5 -3.54 -13.08 1.47
CA ASP A 5 -4.35 -13.06 2.70
C ASP A 5 -3.43 -13.03 3.93
N VAL A 6 -2.35 -13.83 3.90
CA VAL A 6 -1.38 -13.92 5.00
C VAL A 6 -0.56 -12.64 5.10
N ILE A 7 -0.11 -12.07 3.98
CA ILE A 7 0.60 -10.80 3.95
C ILE A 7 -0.28 -9.68 4.54
N THR A 8 -1.53 -9.61 4.12
CA THR A 8 -2.49 -8.61 4.63
C THR A 8 -2.69 -8.75 6.13
N LYS A 9 -2.81 -9.99 6.64
CA LYS A 9 -2.92 -10.25 8.08
C LYS A 9 -1.69 -9.73 8.85
N GLN A 10 -0.48 -9.97 8.35
CA GLN A 10 0.74 -9.51 9.01
C GLN A 10 0.83 -7.97 9.02
N ILE A 11 0.41 -7.30 7.93
CA ILE A 11 0.32 -5.84 7.90
C ILE A 11 -0.65 -5.34 8.99
N VAL A 12 -1.84 -5.94 9.11
CA VAL A 12 -2.82 -5.57 10.15
C VAL A 12 -2.24 -5.73 11.55
N THR A 13 -1.58 -6.86 11.82
CA THR A 13 -0.93 -7.11 13.11
C THR A 13 0.14 -6.06 13.42
N ALA A 14 1.01 -5.75 12.46
CA ALA A 14 2.05 -4.74 12.65
C ALA A 14 1.48 -3.35 12.96
N PHE A 15 0.44 -2.91 12.26
CA PHE A 15 -0.20 -1.61 12.55
C PHE A 15 -0.91 -1.59 13.90
N PHE A 16 -1.46 -2.71 14.35
CA PHE A 16 -2.05 -2.83 15.68
C PHE A 16 -1.00 -2.71 16.78
N GLU A 17 0.12 -3.42 16.65
CA GLU A 17 1.23 -3.40 17.62
C GLU A 17 1.91 -2.03 17.70
N LEU A 18 2.05 -1.33 16.57
CA LEU A 18 2.63 0.01 16.52
C LEU A 18 1.69 1.11 17.05
N GLY A 19 0.40 0.81 17.30
CA GLY A 19 -0.57 1.79 17.76
C GLY A 19 -0.75 2.97 16.78
N ILE A 20 -0.43 2.78 15.50
CA ILE A 20 -0.48 3.86 14.50
C ILE A 20 -1.94 4.15 14.17
N GLU A 21 -2.28 5.43 14.25
CA GLU A 21 -3.62 5.87 13.92
C GLU A 21 -3.87 5.77 12.39
N PRO A 22 -4.93 5.06 11.94
CA PRO A 22 -5.15 4.80 10.52
C PRO A 22 -5.19 6.06 9.64
N ARG A 23 -5.75 7.18 10.13
CA ARG A 23 -5.86 8.43 9.36
C ARG A 23 -4.51 9.05 8.97
N ARG A 24 -3.42 8.64 9.62
CA ARG A 24 -2.05 9.06 9.29
C ARG A 24 -1.42 8.21 8.19
N VAL A 25 -2.07 7.12 7.78
CA VAL A 25 -1.51 6.14 6.86
C VAL A 25 -2.07 6.36 5.45
N ALA A 26 -1.18 6.38 4.46
CA ALA A 26 -1.53 6.36 3.06
C ALA A 26 -1.05 5.06 2.42
N LYS A 27 -1.99 4.26 1.91
CA LYS A 27 -1.75 2.97 1.28
C LYS A 27 -1.70 3.16 -0.24
N PHE A 28 -0.63 2.73 -0.88
CA PHE A 28 -0.43 2.84 -2.32
C PHE A 28 -0.32 1.45 -2.96
N SER A 29 -0.79 1.32 -4.19
CA SER A 29 -0.69 0.07 -4.97
C SER A 29 -0.67 0.36 -6.46
N GLY A 30 -0.21 -0.60 -7.27
CA GLY A 30 -0.32 -0.55 -8.73
C GLY A 30 -1.49 -1.40 -9.21
N ILE A 31 -1.25 -2.32 -10.16
CA ILE A 31 -2.29 -3.21 -10.72
C ILE A 31 -1.87 -4.68 -10.61
N GLY A 32 -2.82 -5.55 -10.21
CA GLY A 32 -2.59 -6.98 -10.03
C GLY A 32 -3.39 -7.57 -8.86
N CYS A 33 -3.25 -8.88 -8.63
CA CYS A 33 -3.87 -9.55 -7.49
C CYS A 33 -3.37 -8.99 -6.15
N SER A 34 -2.06 -8.73 -6.04
CA SER A 34 -1.42 -8.08 -4.89
C SER A 34 -1.95 -6.66 -4.67
N SER A 35 -2.18 -5.92 -5.75
CA SER A 35 -2.52 -4.50 -5.70
C SER A 35 -3.95 -4.21 -5.21
N LYS A 36 -4.80 -5.24 -5.03
CA LYS A 36 -6.09 -5.08 -4.34
C LYS A 36 -5.95 -5.00 -2.83
N THR A 37 -4.83 -5.46 -2.26
CA THR A 37 -4.61 -5.56 -0.81
C THR A 37 -4.91 -4.26 -0.04
N PRO A 38 -4.56 -3.05 -0.51
CA PRO A 38 -4.94 -1.79 0.17
C PRO A 38 -6.43 -1.59 0.43
N ALA A 39 -7.32 -2.27 -0.29
CA ALA A 39 -8.76 -2.23 -0.04
C ALA A 39 -9.20 -3.10 1.16
N TYR A 40 -8.34 -3.98 1.67
CA TYR A 40 -8.72 -5.03 2.62
C TYR A 40 -8.21 -4.82 4.06
N PHE A 41 -7.42 -3.77 4.31
CA PHE A 41 -6.91 -3.46 5.64
C PHE A 41 -6.94 -1.97 5.96
N LEU A 42 -6.94 -1.63 7.25
CA LEU A 42 -6.98 -0.25 7.76
C LEU A 42 -8.05 0.60 7.07
N ASN A 43 -9.33 0.28 7.30
CA ASN A 43 -10.45 0.94 6.61
C ASN A 43 -10.52 2.46 6.85
N ARG A 44 -9.91 2.97 7.92
CA ARG A 44 -9.84 4.40 8.25
C ARG A 44 -8.57 5.09 7.71
N ALA A 45 -7.76 4.39 6.89
CA ALA A 45 -6.59 4.92 6.23
C ALA A 45 -6.87 5.32 4.79
N TRP A 46 -6.07 6.21 4.24
CA TRP A 46 -6.15 6.63 2.84
C TRP A 46 -5.68 5.50 1.93
N GLY A 47 -6.36 5.27 0.81
CA GLY A 47 -6.01 4.23 -0.16
C GLY A 47 -5.98 4.79 -1.57
N PHE A 48 -4.92 4.51 -2.31
CA PHE A 48 -4.76 4.91 -3.70
C PHE A 48 -4.27 3.72 -4.54
N ASN A 49 -5.01 3.42 -5.59
CA ASN A 49 -4.65 2.39 -6.57
C ASN A 49 -4.19 3.11 -7.85
N ALA A 50 -2.88 3.15 -8.06
CA ALA A 50 -2.24 3.78 -9.19
C ALA A 50 -2.33 2.91 -10.45
N VAL A 51 -1.95 3.49 -11.58
CA VAL A 51 -1.78 2.71 -12.82
C VAL A 51 -0.58 1.75 -12.70
N HIS A 52 -0.59 0.72 -13.55
CA HIS A 52 0.36 -0.39 -13.50
C HIS A 52 1.82 0.10 -13.51
N GLY A 53 2.59 -0.30 -12.51
CA GLY A 53 4.01 0.08 -12.32
C GLY A 53 4.26 1.56 -12.05
N ARG A 54 3.26 2.34 -11.65
CA ARG A 54 3.43 3.77 -11.29
C ARG A 54 3.17 4.06 -9.82
N MET A 55 2.98 3.02 -9.01
CA MET A 55 2.82 3.15 -7.55
C MET A 55 3.95 3.97 -6.92
N PRO A 56 5.26 3.71 -7.18
CA PRO A 56 6.33 4.48 -6.57
C PRO A 56 6.28 5.96 -6.93
N SER A 57 6.05 6.30 -8.21
CA SER A 57 5.98 7.70 -8.67
C SER A 57 4.86 8.48 -7.98
N VAL A 58 3.68 7.87 -7.82
CA VAL A 58 2.55 8.49 -7.11
C VAL A 58 2.83 8.61 -5.61
N ALA A 59 3.37 7.55 -4.99
CA ALA A 59 3.71 7.56 -3.57
C ALA A 59 4.75 8.64 -3.25
N THR A 60 5.77 8.81 -4.09
CA THR A 60 6.76 9.88 -3.97
C THR A 60 6.10 11.25 -3.98
N GLY A 61 5.23 11.54 -4.95
CA GLY A 61 4.53 12.82 -5.02
C GLY A 61 3.66 13.08 -3.78
N ALA A 62 2.92 12.07 -3.33
CA ALA A 62 2.05 12.19 -2.15
C ALA A 62 2.84 12.45 -0.86
N LEU A 63 3.94 11.72 -0.64
CA LEU A 63 4.76 11.86 0.56
C LEU A 63 5.61 13.14 0.56
N LEU A 64 6.00 13.64 -0.62
CA LEU A 64 6.61 14.97 -0.74
C LEU A 64 5.60 16.10 -0.45
N ALA A 65 4.36 15.95 -0.91
CA ALA A 65 3.31 16.94 -0.68
C ALA A 65 2.84 16.97 0.79
N ASN A 66 2.85 15.84 1.49
CA ASN A 66 2.52 15.76 2.90
C ASN A 66 3.47 14.81 3.66
N PRO A 67 4.57 15.34 4.22
CA PRO A 67 5.57 14.56 4.94
C PRO A 67 5.09 13.93 6.26
N GLU A 68 3.93 14.34 6.79
CA GLU A 68 3.36 13.80 8.03
C GLU A 68 2.63 12.46 7.82
N LEU A 69 2.41 12.07 6.55
CA LEU A 69 1.81 10.79 6.19
C LEU A 69 2.80 9.64 6.31
N ILE A 70 2.33 8.52 6.83
CA ILE A 70 3.04 7.25 6.84
C ILE A 70 2.62 6.48 5.59
N GLY A 71 3.53 6.38 4.62
CA GLY A 71 3.29 5.65 3.38
C GLY A 71 3.52 4.14 3.50
N ILE A 72 2.61 3.34 2.95
CA ILE A 72 2.82 1.90 2.73
C ILE A 72 2.45 1.53 1.29
N GLY A 73 3.43 0.99 0.54
CA GLY A 73 3.22 0.47 -0.81
C GLY A 73 3.01 -1.03 -0.79
N VAL A 74 1.98 -1.52 -1.48
CA VAL A 74 1.78 -2.95 -1.77
C VAL A 74 1.71 -3.14 -3.27
N SER A 75 2.66 -3.88 -3.83
CA SER A 75 2.73 -4.13 -5.26
C SER A 75 3.20 -5.57 -5.53
N GLY A 76 2.87 -6.07 -6.72
CA GLY A 76 3.34 -7.37 -7.22
C GLY A 76 4.72 -7.26 -7.85
N ASP A 77 5.34 -8.41 -8.05
CA ASP A 77 6.60 -8.57 -8.78
C ASP A 77 6.50 -8.03 -10.22
N GLY A 78 5.46 -8.40 -10.98
CA GLY A 78 5.27 -7.88 -12.34
C GLY A 78 4.99 -6.36 -12.38
N ASP A 79 4.31 -5.83 -11.37
CA ASP A 79 3.99 -4.41 -11.28
C ASP A 79 5.23 -3.57 -10.90
N THR A 80 6.05 -4.01 -9.95
CA THR A 80 7.25 -3.27 -9.52
C THR A 80 8.50 -3.60 -10.35
N ALA A 81 8.80 -4.88 -10.56
CA ALA A 81 10.08 -5.35 -11.08
C ALA A 81 10.07 -5.66 -12.59
N SER A 82 8.95 -5.44 -13.28
CA SER A 82 8.87 -5.52 -14.75
C SER A 82 8.48 -4.18 -15.36
N ILE A 83 7.19 -3.79 -15.35
CA ILE A 83 6.74 -2.53 -15.96
C ILE A 83 7.08 -1.28 -15.11
N GLY A 84 7.34 -1.47 -13.83
CA GLY A 84 7.61 -0.42 -12.85
C GLY A 84 9.08 -0.10 -12.62
N ILE A 85 10.00 -0.72 -13.37
CA ILE A 85 11.43 -0.36 -13.36
C ILE A 85 11.70 0.96 -14.08
#